data_AF-E6ML92-F1
#
_entry.id   AF-E6ML92-F1
#
_cell.length_a   1.000
_cell.length_b   1.000
_cell.length_c   1.000
_cell.angle_alpha   90.00
_cell.angle_beta   90.00
_cell.angle_gamma   90.00
#
_symmetry.space_group_name_H-M   'P 1'
#
loop_
_entity.id
_entity.type
_entity.pdbx_description
1 polymer ?
#
loop_
_entity_poly.entity_id
_entity_poly.type
_entity_poly.pdbx_seq_one_letter_code
_entity_poly.pdbx_strand_id
1 'polypeptide(L)'
;MPVAALAKNAHELWQHLADYAIDPQMQLERETGLITNLCTDLIGKYATQVQALGLKPYVDALKTANERVETLLVQRTTDNSTKVVGALRTAREASDKAFRNLSKVVNALAILGNPADYAAFIDFMNTLIKRYKEQAIPTSTAKATAEKHMAEYEARVKPKLESFEEQQGFETGSLSFTGKTKGTAAKRLFELSVKVQKTADGKPKTIWVGVNKDGTLFLSEKANEKPKAEGGTAEKGDFGIKHK
;
A
#
# COMPACT_ATOMS: atom_id res chain seq x y z
N MET A 1 -30.11 3.57 -64.75
CA MET A 1 -29.22 4.40 -63.91
C MET A 1 -28.99 3.72 -62.56
N PRO A 2 -27.91 2.93 -62.40
CA PRO A 2 -27.64 2.17 -61.17
C PRO A 2 -27.30 3.06 -59.95
N VAL A 3 -26.83 4.28 -60.18
CA VAL A 3 -26.38 5.21 -59.11
C VAL A 3 -27.53 5.72 -58.23
N ALA A 4 -28.71 5.99 -58.82
CA ALA A 4 -29.87 6.50 -58.06
C ALA A 4 -30.45 5.45 -57.10
N ALA A 5 -30.49 4.18 -57.51
CA ALA A 5 -30.94 3.08 -56.67
C ALA A 5 -29.95 2.80 -55.52
N LEU A 6 -28.65 2.88 -55.79
CA LEU A 6 -27.60 2.75 -54.78
C LEU A 6 -27.69 3.86 -53.72
N ALA A 7 -27.91 5.11 -54.15
CA ALA A 7 -28.07 6.26 -53.26
C ALA A 7 -29.29 6.12 -52.36
N LYS A 8 -30.42 5.61 -52.90
CA LYS A 8 -31.62 5.33 -52.10
C LYS A 8 -31.35 4.27 -51.02
N ASN A 9 -30.71 3.16 -51.39
CA ASN A 9 -30.35 2.09 -50.44
C ASN A 9 -29.43 2.60 -49.32
N ALA A 10 -28.46 3.46 -49.65
CA ALA A 10 -27.57 4.07 -48.67
C ALA A 10 -28.33 5.01 -47.71
N HIS A 11 -29.29 5.78 -48.21
CA HIS A 11 -30.09 6.68 -47.39
C HIS A 11 -30.99 5.92 -46.39
N GLU A 12 -31.67 4.87 -46.85
CA GLU A 12 -32.50 4.01 -45.99
C GLU A 12 -31.69 3.35 -44.87
N LEU A 13 -30.49 2.84 -45.19
CA LEU A 13 -29.59 2.25 -44.20
C LEU A 13 -29.03 3.27 -43.21
N TRP A 14 -28.69 4.47 -43.69
CA TRP A 14 -28.18 5.53 -42.83
C TRP A 14 -29.24 5.99 -41.83
N GLN A 15 -30.50 6.13 -42.28
CA GLN A 15 -31.61 6.45 -41.40
C GLN A 15 -31.81 5.37 -40.34
N HIS A 16 -31.79 4.09 -40.72
CA HIS A 16 -31.89 2.97 -39.79
C HIS A 16 -30.75 2.99 -38.74
N LEU A 17 -29.52 3.29 -39.16
CA LEU A 17 -28.40 3.43 -38.23
C LEU A 17 -28.58 4.63 -37.27
N ALA A 18 -29.09 5.75 -37.77
CA ALA A 18 -29.38 6.92 -36.96
C ALA A 18 -30.49 6.66 -35.94
N ASP A 19 -31.53 5.91 -36.32
CA ASP A 19 -32.66 5.54 -35.43
C ASP A 19 -32.20 4.67 -34.26
N TYR A 20 -31.21 3.80 -34.47
CA TYR A 20 -30.58 3.00 -33.41
C TYR A 20 -29.81 3.85 -32.39
N ALA A 21 -29.33 5.03 -32.79
CA ALA A 21 -28.67 6.02 -31.93
C ALA A 21 -27.66 5.42 -30.93
N ILE A 22 -26.81 4.50 -31.43
CA ILE A 22 -25.83 3.80 -30.59
C ILE A 22 -24.73 4.79 -30.20
N ASP A 23 -24.74 5.18 -28.92
CA ASP A 23 -23.70 5.93 -28.24
C ASP A 23 -22.71 4.98 -27.52
N PRO A 24 -21.42 4.96 -27.90
CA PRO A 24 -20.39 4.16 -27.23
C PRO A 24 -20.11 4.54 -25.76
N GLN A 25 -20.69 5.63 -25.26
CA GLN A 25 -20.59 6.03 -23.85
C GLN A 25 -21.75 5.51 -22.99
N MET A 26 -22.73 4.81 -23.58
CA MET A 26 -23.83 4.23 -22.81
C MET A 26 -23.40 2.99 -22.03
N GLN A 27 -24.32 2.42 -21.24
CA GLN A 27 -24.08 1.17 -20.54
C GLN A 27 -23.71 0.04 -21.53
N LEU A 28 -22.57 -0.61 -21.31
CA LEU A 28 -21.99 -1.61 -22.23
C LEU A 28 -22.95 -2.76 -22.58
N GLU A 29 -23.75 -3.25 -21.64
CA GLU A 29 -24.75 -4.31 -21.91
C GLU A 29 -25.88 -3.82 -22.82
N ARG A 30 -26.31 -2.56 -22.64
CA ARG A 30 -27.32 -1.93 -23.50
C ARG A 30 -26.78 -1.71 -24.90
N GLU A 31 -25.55 -1.20 -25.00
CA GLU A 31 -24.83 -1.04 -26.27
C GLU A 31 -24.72 -2.39 -27.01
N THR A 32 -24.24 -3.42 -26.31
CA THR A 32 -24.09 -4.78 -26.86
C THR A 32 -25.43 -5.31 -27.39
N GLY A 33 -26.52 -5.14 -26.65
CA GLY A 33 -27.86 -5.57 -27.09
C GLY A 33 -28.37 -4.80 -28.32
N LEU A 34 -28.12 -3.49 -28.39
CA LEU A 34 -28.47 -2.68 -29.55
C LEU A 34 -27.66 -3.07 -30.79
N ILE A 35 -26.37 -3.33 -30.65
CA ILE A 35 -25.51 -3.82 -31.74
C ILE A 35 -25.98 -5.19 -32.23
N THR A 36 -26.36 -6.11 -31.34
CA THR A 36 -26.92 -7.42 -31.73
C THR A 36 -28.19 -7.27 -32.57
N ASN A 37 -29.11 -6.39 -32.16
CA ASN A 37 -30.33 -6.12 -32.89
C ASN A 37 -30.04 -5.46 -34.24
N LEU A 38 -29.13 -4.48 -34.28
CA LEU A 38 -28.70 -3.82 -35.51
C LEU A 38 -28.10 -4.83 -36.50
N CYS A 39 -27.17 -5.67 -36.06
CA CYS A 39 -26.59 -6.73 -36.90
C CYS A 39 -27.66 -7.71 -37.41
N THR A 40 -28.67 -8.03 -36.60
CA THR A 40 -29.79 -8.89 -37.00
C THR A 40 -30.63 -8.25 -38.11
N ASP A 41 -30.95 -6.97 -37.99
CA ASP A 41 -31.70 -6.24 -39.02
C ASP A 41 -30.89 -6.09 -40.32
N LEU A 42 -29.56 -5.86 -40.22
CA LEU A 42 -28.66 -5.74 -41.38
C LEU A 42 -28.48 -7.05 -42.15
N ILE A 43 -28.48 -8.19 -41.45
CA ILE A 43 -28.38 -9.53 -42.07
C ILE A 43 -29.75 -10.02 -42.58
N GLY A 44 -30.84 -9.55 -41.97
CA GLY A 44 -32.21 -9.90 -42.36
C GLY A 44 -32.83 -8.87 -43.31
N LYS A 45 -33.52 -7.87 -42.74
CA LYS A 45 -34.36 -6.91 -43.45
C LYS A 45 -33.61 -6.09 -44.50
N TYR A 46 -32.34 -5.78 -44.24
CA TYR A 46 -31.51 -4.93 -45.10
C TYR A 46 -30.42 -5.68 -45.87
N ALA A 47 -30.51 -7.01 -45.96
CA ALA A 47 -29.48 -7.85 -46.60
C ALA A 47 -29.15 -7.41 -48.03
N THR A 48 -30.18 -7.07 -48.82
CA THR A 48 -30.05 -6.61 -50.21
C THR A 48 -29.30 -5.28 -50.30
N GLN A 49 -29.60 -4.33 -49.41
CA GLN A 49 -28.93 -3.03 -49.35
C GLN A 49 -27.47 -3.18 -48.89
N VAL A 50 -27.23 -4.02 -47.88
CA VAL A 50 -25.87 -4.34 -47.38
C VAL A 50 -25.02 -5.00 -48.46
N GLN A 51 -25.60 -5.91 -49.25
CA GLN A 51 -24.92 -6.55 -50.37
C GLN A 51 -24.64 -5.58 -51.52
N ALA A 52 -25.61 -4.74 -51.88
CA ALA A 52 -25.46 -3.73 -52.93
C ALA A 52 -24.36 -2.70 -52.60
N LEU A 53 -24.17 -2.38 -51.32
CA LEU A 53 -23.15 -1.44 -50.85
C LEU A 53 -21.82 -2.10 -50.44
N GLY A 54 -21.72 -3.43 -50.51
CA GLY A 54 -20.50 -4.17 -50.14
C GLY A 54 -20.16 -4.12 -48.65
N LEU A 55 -21.14 -3.87 -47.77
CA LEU A 55 -20.92 -3.67 -46.33
C LEU A 55 -20.82 -4.96 -45.53
N LYS A 56 -21.09 -6.12 -46.15
CA LYS A 56 -21.12 -7.43 -45.48
C LYS A 56 -19.90 -7.72 -44.60
N PRO A 57 -18.64 -7.51 -45.02
CA PRO A 57 -17.47 -7.78 -44.17
C PRO A 57 -17.47 -6.97 -42.87
N TYR A 58 -17.99 -5.74 -42.90
CA TYR A 58 -18.05 -4.87 -41.72
C TYR A 58 -19.16 -5.32 -40.76
N VAL A 59 -20.32 -5.74 -41.28
CA VAL A 59 -21.41 -6.27 -40.46
C VAL A 59 -20.99 -7.57 -39.77
N ASP A 60 -20.31 -8.46 -40.50
CA ASP A 60 -19.81 -9.72 -39.94
C ASP A 60 -18.72 -9.48 -38.87
N ALA A 61 -17.81 -8.51 -39.11
CA ALA A 61 -16.79 -8.12 -38.14
C ALA A 61 -17.40 -7.49 -36.87
N LEU A 62 -18.38 -6.60 -37.03
CA LEU A 62 -19.10 -5.98 -35.91
C LEU A 62 -19.82 -7.03 -35.07
N LYS A 63 -20.52 -7.97 -35.72
CA LYS A 63 -21.19 -9.09 -35.05
C LYS A 63 -20.20 -9.92 -34.24
N THR A 64 -19.09 -10.33 -34.87
CA THR A 64 -18.04 -11.13 -34.21
C THR A 64 -17.44 -10.41 -32.99
N ALA A 65 -17.18 -9.11 -33.12
CA ALA A 65 -16.67 -8.31 -32.01
C ALA A 65 -17.68 -8.22 -30.86
N ASN A 66 -18.96 -8.01 -31.18
CA ASN A 66 -20.02 -7.90 -30.19
C ASN A 66 -20.27 -9.21 -29.42
N GLU A 67 -20.30 -10.34 -30.12
CA GLU A 67 -20.40 -11.68 -29.50
C GLU A 67 -19.23 -11.97 -28.55
N ARG A 68 -18.03 -11.50 -28.88
CA ARG A 68 -16.86 -11.59 -28.00
C ARG A 68 -17.04 -10.75 -26.73
N VAL A 69 -17.57 -9.54 -26.84
CA VAL A 69 -17.86 -8.67 -25.68
C VAL A 69 -18.92 -9.32 -24.79
N GLU A 70 -19.99 -9.85 -25.37
CA GLU A 70 -21.04 -10.56 -24.64
C GLU A 70 -20.48 -11.76 -23.86
N THR A 71 -19.63 -12.56 -24.51
CA THR A 71 -18.93 -13.68 -23.85
C THR A 71 -18.10 -13.21 -22.66
N LEU A 72 -17.34 -12.13 -22.82
CA LEU A 72 -16.50 -11.57 -21.75
C LEU A 72 -17.33 -10.97 -20.60
N LEU A 73 -18.49 -10.40 -20.89
CA LEU A 73 -19.41 -9.90 -19.87
C LEU A 73 -19.98 -11.03 -19.03
N VAL A 74 -20.42 -12.12 -19.67
CA VAL A 74 -20.90 -13.33 -18.97
C VAL A 74 -19.78 -13.95 -18.13
N GLN A 75 -18.57 -14.05 -18.69
CA GLN A 75 -17.40 -14.55 -17.96
C GLN A 75 -17.09 -13.67 -16.74
N ARG A 76 -17.04 -12.34 -16.90
CA ARG A 76 -16.80 -11.39 -15.82
C ARG A 76 -17.82 -11.57 -14.68
N THR A 77 -19.09 -11.70 -15.04
CA THR A 77 -20.18 -11.91 -14.07
C THR A 77 -20.04 -13.26 -13.36
N THR A 78 -19.70 -14.31 -14.09
CA THR A 78 -19.43 -15.65 -13.54
C THR A 78 -18.27 -15.61 -12.56
N ASP A 79 -17.12 -15.08 -12.97
CA ASP A 79 -15.93 -14.93 -12.13
C ASP A 79 -16.25 -14.16 -10.86
N ASN A 80 -16.96 -13.03 -10.98
CA ASN A 80 -17.37 -12.23 -9.85
C ASN A 80 -18.35 -12.96 -8.92
N SER A 81 -19.26 -13.78 -9.46
CA SER A 81 -20.19 -14.58 -8.64
C SER A 81 -19.48 -15.66 -7.82
N THR A 82 -18.36 -16.19 -8.33
CA THR A 82 -17.55 -17.21 -7.64
C THR A 82 -16.49 -16.63 -6.70
N LYS A 83 -16.29 -15.31 -6.70
CA LYS A 83 -15.30 -14.67 -5.83
C LYS A 83 -15.72 -14.77 -4.38
N VAL A 84 -14.98 -15.55 -3.60
CA VAL A 84 -15.11 -15.59 -2.15
C VAL A 84 -14.43 -14.35 -1.57
N VAL A 85 -15.22 -13.43 -1.03
CA VAL A 85 -14.73 -12.21 -0.36
C VAL A 85 -13.81 -12.61 0.79
N GLY A 86 -12.58 -12.08 0.78
CA GLY A 86 -11.60 -12.34 1.82
C GLY A 86 -10.80 -13.65 1.66
N ALA A 87 -11.01 -14.43 0.58
CA ALA A 87 -10.25 -15.67 0.36
C ALA A 87 -8.73 -15.47 0.39
N LEU A 88 -8.23 -14.37 -0.22
CA LEU A 88 -6.81 -14.03 -0.17
C LEU A 88 -6.32 -13.75 1.25
N ARG A 89 -7.13 -13.06 2.06
CA ARG A 89 -6.81 -12.79 3.47
C ARG A 89 -6.75 -14.10 4.26
N THR A 90 -7.75 -14.96 4.12
CA THR A 90 -7.79 -16.27 4.77
C THR A 90 -6.59 -17.15 4.36
N ALA A 91 -6.24 -17.17 3.07
CA ALA A 91 -5.07 -17.91 2.59
C ALA A 91 -3.74 -17.36 3.15
N ARG A 92 -3.60 -16.03 3.26
CA ARG A 92 -2.45 -15.39 3.91
C ARG A 92 -2.36 -15.75 5.38
N GLU A 93 -3.45 -15.64 6.12
CA GLU A 93 -3.50 -15.99 7.55
C GLU A 93 -3.15 -17.46 7.80
N ALA A 94 -3.66 -18.37 6.97
CA ALA A 94 -3.33 -19.79 7.03
C ALA A 94 -1.83 -20.05 6.74
N SER A 95 -1.29 -19.39 5.71
CA SER A 95 0.13 -19.50 5.34
C SER A 95 1.05 -18.96 6.43
N ASP A 96 0.73 -17.78 6.97
CA ASP A 96 1.48 -17.15 8.06
C ASP A 96 1.45 -18.01 9.33
N LYS A 97 0.29 -18.62 9.64
CA LYS A 97 0.16 -19.53 10.77
C LYS A 97 1.01 -20.78 10.57
N ALA A 98 1.00 -21.37 9.38
CA ALA A 98 1.84 -22.53 9.06
C ALA A 98 3.33 -22.20 9.20
N PHE A 99 3.77 -21.05 8.66
CA PHE A 99 5.15 -20.58 8.79
C PHE A 99 5.54 -20.35 10.26
N ARG A 100 4.71 -19.66 11.04
CA ARG A 100 4.96 -19.45 12.49
C ARG A 100 5.09 -20.76 13.24
N ASN A 101 4.28 -21.76 12.92
CA ASN A 101 4.37 -23.09 13.53
C ASN A 101 5.66 -23.80 13.14
N LEU A 102 6.05 -23.76 11.87
CA LEU A 102 7.34 -24.31 11.40
C LEU A 102 8.51 -23.68 12.16
N SER A 103 8.57 -22.35 12.24
CA SER A 103 9.64 -21.66 12.96
C SER A 103 9.69 -22.03 14.44
N LYS A 104 8.53 -22.22 15.10
CA LYS A 104 8.48 -22.70 16.50
C LYS A 104 9.05 -24.10 16.65
N VAL A 105 8.68 -25.03 15.76
CA VAL A 105 9.19 -26.40 15.79
C VAL A 105 10.70 -26.43 15.55
N VAL A 106 11.19 -25.71 14.54
CA VAL A 106 12.62 -25.65 14.23
C VAL A 106 13.41 -25.04 15.39
N ASN A 107 12.93 -23.94 15.97
CA ASN A 107 13.55 -23.36 17.17
C ASN A 107 13.55 -24.34 18.35
N ALA A 108 12.46 -25.10 18.56
CA ALA A 108 12.41 -26.11 19.61
C ALA A 108 13.40 -27.26 19.35
N LEU A 109 13.52 -27.73 18.10
CA LEU A 109 14.49 -28.74 17.70
C LEU A 109 15.94 -28.26 17.85
N ALA A 110 16.22 -27.00 17.58
CA ALA A 110 17.54 -26.42 17.82
C ALA A 110 17.91 -26.34 19.32
N ILE A 111 16.91 -26.30 20.21
CA ILE A 111 17.13 -26.25 21.67
C ILE A 111 17.17 -27.65 22.29
N LEU A 112 16.27 -28.55 21.87
CA LEU A 112 16.04 -29.85 22.49
C LEU A 112 16.73 -31.00 21.76
N GLY A 113 17.03 -30.83 20.47
CA GLY A 113 17.70 -31.81 19.63
C GLY A 113 19.20 -31.54 19.50
N ASN A 114 19.83 -32.22 18.55
CA ASN A 114 21.23 -31.96 18.20
C ASN A 114 21.31 -30.78 17.22
N PRO A 115 21.91 -29.64 17.59
CA PRO A 115 21.95 -28.44 16.75
C PRO A 115 22.63 -28.67 15.39
N ALA A 116 23.60 -29.59 15.33
CA ALA A 116 24.34 -29.90 14.10
C ALA A 116 23.43 -30.40 12.97
N ASP A 117 22.35 -31.12 13.31
CA ASP A 117 21.45 -31.74 12.33
C ASP A 117 20.55 -30.71 11.62
N TYR A 118 20.41 -29.51 12.19
CA TYR A 118 19.51 -28.46 11.70
C TYR A 118 20.23 -27.18 11.26
N ALA A 119 21.53 -27.05 11.55
CA ALA A 119 22.30 -25.82 11.27
C ALA A 119 22.19 -25.37 9.81
N ALA A 120 22.41 -26.29 8.85
CA ALA A 120 22.33 -26.00 7.42
C ALA A 120 20.94 -25.53 6.98
N PHE A 121 19.88 -26.10 7.57
CA PHE A 121 18.50 -25.69 7.30
C PHE A 121 18.23 -24.29 7.86
N ILE A 122 18.67 -24.01 9.08
CA ILE A 122 18.51 -22.69 9.73
C ILE A 122 19.24 -21.61 8.92
N ASP A 123 20.47 -21.87 8.50
CA ASP A 123 21.27 -20.94 7.68
C ASP A 123 20.63 -20.66 6.33
N PHE A 124 20.15 -21.71 5.66
CA PHE A 124 19.42 -21.57 4.41
C PHE A 124 18.16 -20.70 4.57
N MET A 125 17.33 -21.02 5.57
CA MET A 125 16.09 -20.28 5.83
C MET A 125 16.36 -18.83 6.21
N ASN A 126 17.35 -18.56 7.06
CA ASN A 126 17.73 -17.20 7.44
C ASN A 126 18.26 -16.40 6.24
N THR A 127 19.06 -17.02 5.36
CA THR A 127 19.55 -16.39 4.13
C THR A 127 18.39 -16.05 3.18
N LEU A 128 17.44 -16.98 3.03
CA LEU A 128 16.26 -16.80 2.20
C LEU A 128 15.37 -15.67 2.74
N ILE A 129 15.10 -15.65 4.06
CA ILE A 129 14.34 -14.57 4.72
C ILE A 129 15.03 -13.23 4.54
N LYS A 130 16.36 -13.16 4.71
CA LYS A 130 17.13 -11.93 4.52
C LYS A 130 16.99 -11.41 3.10
N ARG A 131 17.22 -12.26 2.09
CA ARG A 131 17.07 -11.89 0.67
C ARG A 131 15.68 -11.35 0.37
N TYR A 132 14.62 -12.03 0.85
CA TYR A 132 13.25 -11.56 0.63
C TYR A 132 12.96 -10.24 1.33
N LYS A 133 13.45 -10.04 2.56
CA LYS A 133 13.33 -8.75 3.24
C LYS A 133 14.01 -7.64 2.45
N GLU A 134 15.19 -7.87 1.90
CA GLU A 134 15.93 -6.88 1.12
C GLU A 134 15.28 -6.57 -0.25
N GLN A 135 14.70 -7.58 -0.90
CA GLN A 135 14.11 -7.42 -2.25
C GLN A 135 12.64 -6.97 -2.23
N ALA A 136 11.84 -7.48 -1.30
CA ALA A 136 10.39 -7.28 -1.29
C ALA A 136 9.92 -6.25 -0.27
N ILE A 137 10.71 -5.98 0.78
CA ILE A 137 10.45 -4.88 1.69
C ILE A 137 11.39 -3.76 1.24
N PRO A 138 10.94 -2.77 0.44
CA PRO A 138 11.74 -1.57 0.24
C PRO A 138 12.09 -1.07 1.64
N THR A 139 13.38 -1.00 1.98
CA THR A 139 13.90 -0.59 3.29
C THR A 139 13.02 0.55 3.77
N SER A 140 12.11 0.27 4.71
CA SER A 140 10.89 1.09 4.82
C SER A 140 11.32 2.54 4.87
N THR A 141 10.84 3.35 3.93
CA THR A 141 11.08 4.79 3.93
C THR A 141 10.83 5.32 5.33
N ALA A 142 9.86 4.77 6.07
CA ALA A 142 9.63 5.01 7.49
C ALA A 142 10.88 4.85 8.41
N LYS A 143 11.63 3.74 8.36
CA LYS A 143 12.82 3.53 9.20
C LYS A 143 13.98 4.44 8.80
N ALA A 144 14.27 4.54 7.50
CA ALA A 144 15.31 5.43 6.99
C ALA A 144 14.98 6.90 7.26
N THR A 145 13.71 7.29 7.14
CA THR A 145 13.21 8.64 7.45
C THR A 145 13.21 8.89 8.96
N ALA A 146 12.91 7.90 9.80
CA ALA A 146 13.01 8.03 11.25
C ALA A 146 14.46 8.24 11.71
N GLU A 147 15.42 7.49 11.15
CA GLU A 147 16.85 7.67 11.42
C GLU A 147 17.35 9.04 10.95
N LYS A 148 16.94 9.48 9.76
CA LYS A 148 17.24 10.84 9.25
C LYS A 148 16.68 11.94 10.16
N HIS A 149 15.42 11.83 10.57
CA HIS A 149 14.81 12.81 11.47
C HIS A 149 15.46 12.80 12.85
N MET A 150 15.85 11.64 13.37
CA MET A 150 16.56 11.54 14.65
C MET A 150 17.93 12.25 14.61
N ALA A 151 18.70 12.04 13.54
CA ALA A 151 19.97 12.73 13.33
C ALA A 151 19.80 14.26 13.16
N GLU A 152 18.76 14.68 12.43
CA GLU A 152 18.40 16.11 12.27
C GLU A 152 18.05 16.76 13.62
N TYR A 153 17.28 16.06 14.47
CA TYR A 153 16.92 16.55 15.80
C TYR A 153 18.13 16.64 16.73
N GLU A 154 19.00 15.65 16.70
CA GLU A 154 20.24 15.69 17.49
C GLU A 154 21.13 16.86 17.07
N ALA A 155 21.29 17.10 15.76
CA ALA A 155 22.05 18.24 15.25
C ALA A 155 21.45 19.60 15.63
N ARG A 156 20.12 19.70 15.79
CA ARG A 156 19.45 20.94 16.21
C ARG A 156 19.60 21.23 17.70
N VAL A 157 19.69 20.18 18.53
CA VAL A 157 19.69 20.30 20.00
C VAL A 157 21.12 20.34 20.56
N LYS A 158 22.01 19.47 20.09
CA LYS A 158 23.38 19.30 20.59
C LYS A 158 24.21 20.60 20.71
N PRO A 159 24.29 21.48 19.70
CA PRO A 159 25.10 22.70 19.80
C PRO A 159 24.53 23.75 20.75
N LYS A 160 23.34 23.54 21.30
CA LYS A 160 22.63 24.49 22.17
C LYS A 160 22.55 24.01 23.61
N LEU A 161 23.03 22.80 23.89
CA LEU A 161 23.04 22.23 25.23
C LEU A 161 23.97 23.04 26.13
N GLU A 162 25.15 23.42 25.65
CA GLU A 162 26.14 24.19 26.44
C GLU A 162 25.56 25.53 26.91
N SER A 163 24.98 26.33 26.00
CA SER A 163 24.36 27.61 26.38
C SER A 163 23.14 27.43 27.29
N PHE A 164 22.42 26.31 27.18
CA PHE A 164 21.28 26.01 28.04
C PHE A 164 21.71 25.54 29.44
N GLU A 165 22.81 24.80 29.53
CA GLU A 165 23.42 24.40 30.81
C GLU A 165 23.88 25.63 31.58
N GLU A 166 24.59 26.55 30.94
CA GLU A 166 25.02 27.82 31.54
C GLU A 166 23.84 28.66 32.01
N GLN A 167 22.78 28.76 31.20
CA GLN A 167 21.59 29.55 31.54
C GLN A 167 20.78 28.97 32.70
N GLN A 168 20.74 27.65 32.83
CA GLN A 168 19.96 26.95 33.87
C GLN A 168 20.81 26.55 35.09
N GLY A 169 22.12 26.87 35.09
CA GLY A 169 23.04 26.54 36.18
C GLY A 169 23.36 25.05 36.29
N PHE A 170 23.29 24.30 35.19
CA PHE A 170 23.76 22.91 35.13
C PHE A 170 25.26 22.86 34.86
N GLU A 171 25.92 21.79 35.31
CA GLU A 171 27.32 21.53 34.94
C GLU A 171 27.45 21.32 33.44
N THR A 172 28.48 21.92 32.83
CA THR A 172 28.77 21.79 31.40
C THR A 172 28.96 20.30 31.02
N GLY A 173 28.21 19.81 30.04
CA GLY A 173 28.22 18.41 29.59
C GLY A 173 27.38 17.45 30.45
N SER A 174 26.49 17.95 31.29
CA SER A 174 25.59 17.14 32.14
C SER A 174 24.28 16.77 31.45
N LEU A 175 23.89 17.45 30.37
CA LEU A 175 22.69 17.20 29.59
C LEU A 175 22.98 16.43 28.30
N SER A 176 22.15 15.44 27.99
CA SER A 176 22.24 14.71 26.71
C SER A 176 20.86 14.41 26.13
N PHE A 177 20.75 14.45 24.80
CA PHE A 177 19.50 14.17 24.10
C PHE A 177 19.21 12.67 24.06
N THR A 178 17.98 12.29 24.45
CA THR A 178 17.58 10.87 24.57
C THR A 178 17.00 10.27 23.28
N GLY A 179 16.90 11.06 22.21
CA GLY A 179 16.27 10.66 20.94
C GLY A 179 14.75 10.79 20.92
N LYS A 180 14.11 11.09 22.06
CA LYS A 180 12.65 11.20 22.15
C LYS A 180 12.19 12.64 21.91
N THR A 181 11.15 12.76 21.08
CA THR A 181 10.51 14.05 20.79
C THR A 181 8.99 13.95 20.96
N LYS A 182 8.33 15.05 21.32
CA LYS A 182 6.87 15.17 21.45
C LYS A 182 6.38 16.42 20.73
N GLY A 183 5.15 16.40 20.24
CA GLY A 183 4.48 17.56 19.64
C GLY A 183 4.74 17.73 18.14
N THR A 184 4.12 18.76 17.57
CA THR A 184 4.17 19.07 16.13
C THR A 184 5.44 19.85 15.77
N ALA A 185 5.81 19.90 14.49
CA ALA A 185 7.09 20.47 14.02
C ALA A 185 7.43 21.86 14.60
N ALA A 186 6.44 22.76 14.72
CA ALA A 186 6.62 24.11 15.26
C ALA A 186 6.67 24.20 16.80
N LYS A 187 6.14 23.18 17.50
CA LYS A 187 6.07 23.13 18.98
C LYS A 187 6.76 21.87 19.53
N ARG A 188 7.79 21.39 18.81
CA ARG A 188 8.44 20.12 19.12
C ARG A 188 9.26 20.26 20.39
N LEU A 189 9.03 19.34 21.32
CA LEU A 189 9.77 19.19 22.55
C LEU A 189 10.75 18.03 22.42
N PHE A 190 11.93 18.19 22.99
CA PHE A 190 13.03 17.24 22.99
C PHE A 190 13.29 16.79 24.43
N GLU A 191 13.43 15.49 24.66
CA GLU A 191 13.73 14.96 25.99
C GLU A 191 15.24 14.88 26.21
N LEU A 192 15.73 15.58 27.23
CA LEU A 192 17.12 15.55 27.69
C LEU A 192 17.23 14.76 28.99
N SER A 193 18.28 13.95 29.12
CA SER A 193 18.65 13.33 30.39
C SER A 193 19.68 14.17 31.13
N VAL A 194 19.50 14.32 32.44
CA VAL A 194 20.44 14.97 33.36
C VAL A 194 21.31 13.89 34.00
N LYS A 195 22.62 13.90 33.72
CA LYS A 195 23.57 12.87 34.16
C LYS A 195 23.71 12.78 35.69
N VAL A 196 23.54 13.89 36.39
CA VAL A 196 23.80 14.04 37.84
C VAL A 196 22.56 13.77 38.70
N GLN A 197 21.34 13.83 38.14
CA GLN A 197 20.10 13.62 38.90
C GLN A 197 19.46 12.29 38.52
N LYS A 198 19.25 11.41 39.51
CA LYS A 198 18.48 10.18 39.35
C LYS A 198 17.11 10.33 39.99
N THR A 199 16.11 9.71 39.39
CA THR A 199 14.80 9.49 40.01
C THR A 199 14.94 8.46 41.14
N ALA A 200 13.96 8.37 42.04
CA ALA A 200 13.94 7.41 43.14
C ALA A 200 14.15 5.94 42.69
N ASP A 201 13.84 5.64 41.42
CA ASP A 201 14.01 4.32 40.77
C ASP A 201 15.38 4.12 40.08
N GLY A 202 16.35 5.01 40.31
CA GLY A 202 17.71 4.87 39.75
C GLY A 202 17.87 5.25 38.27
N LYS A 203 16.80 5.66 37.58
CA LYS A 203 16.85 6.15 36.18
C LYS A 203 17.28 7.62 36.13
N PRO A 204 18.03 8.06 35.10
CA PRO A 204 18.40 9.45 34.93
C PRO A 204 17.13 10.31 34.84
N LYS A 205 17.09 11.41 35.59
CA LYS A 205 15.99 12.37 35.56
C LYS A 205 15.99 13.03 34.18
N THR A 206 14.82 13.06 33.56
CA THR A 206 14.66 13.68 32.25
C THR A 206 13.89 14.98 32.33
N ILE A 207 14.23 15.91 31.43
CA ILE A 207 13.56 17.20 31.26
C ILE A 207 13.14 17.34 29.80
N TRP A 208 12.04 18.05 29.57
CA TRP A 208 11.56 18.36 28.23
C TRP A 208 11.88 19.81 27.89
N VAL A 209 12.55 20.01 26.75
CA VAL A 209 12.92 21.34 26.27
C VAL A 209 12.32 21.64 24.90
N GLY A 210 11.84 22.86 24.71
CA GLY A 210 11.45 23.39 23.40
C GLY A 210 12.55 24.28 22.81
N VAL A 211 12.47 24.54 21.51
CA VAL A 211 13.37 25.48 20.80
C VAL A 211 12.57 26.75 20.47
N ASN A 212 13.03 27.91 20.94
CA ASN A 212 12.46 29.22 20.61
C ASN A 212 12.69 29.59 19.14
N LYS A 213 11.98 30.63 18.65
CA LYS A 213 12.21 31.19 17.31
C LYS A 213 13.65 31.68 17.12
N ASP A 214 14.25 32.21 18.18
CA ASP A 214 15.63 32.70 18.23
C ASP A 214 16.64 31.56 18.38
N GLY A 215 16.16 30.32 18.39
CA GLY A 215 16.98 29.13 18.44
C GLY A 215 17.37 28.68 19.85
N THR A 216 17.17 29.46 20.90
CA THR A 216 17.49 29.07 22.29
C THR A 216 16.58 27.95 22.83
N LEU A 217 17.09 27.15 23.77
CA LEU A 217 16.31 26.11 24.44
C LEU A 217 15.54 26.70 25.63
N PHE A 218 14.31 26.24 25.86
CA PHE A 218 13.52 26.61 27.04
C PHE A 218 12.89 25.38 27.69
N LEU A 219 12.74 25.41 29.02
CA LEU A 219 12.19 24.31 29.79
C LEU A 219 10.65 24.27 29.64
N SER A 220 10.07 23.10 29.39
CA SER A 220 8.63 22.94 29.20
C SER A 220 7.99 22.15 30.33
N GLU A 221 7.22 22.82 31.19
CA GLU A 221 6.49 22.20 32.31
C GLU A 221 5.25 21.41 31.86
N LYS A 222 4.66 21.78 30.69
CA LYS A 222 3.46 21.14 30.13
C LYS A 222 3.68 19.69 29.66
N ALA A 223 4.91 19.21 29.61
CA ALA A 223 5.23 17.86 29.15
C ALA A 223 5.06 16.77 30.23
N ASN A 224 4.89 17.17 31.50
CA ASN A 224 4.70 16.26 32.64
C ASN A 224 3.24 15.82 32.84
N GLU A 225 2.28 16.34 32.09
CA GLU A 225 0.94 15.74 32.00
C GLU A 225 1.00 14.49 31.12
N LYS A 226 0.66 13.34 31.72
CA LYS A 226 0.56 12.04 31.04
C LYS A 226 -0.32 12.15 29.78
N PRO A 227 0.17 11.75 28.60
CA PRO A 227 -0.71 11.48 27.47
C PRO A 227 -1.63 10.30 27.81
N LYS A 228 -2.94 10.44 27.53
CA LYS A 228 -3.92 9.36 27.58
C LYS A 228 -3.41 8.18 26.73
N ALA A 229 -3.44 6.99 27.31
CA ALA A 229 -3.01 5.76 26.67
C ALA A 229 -3.96 5.40 25.52
N GLU A 230 -3.54 5.63 24.28
CA GLU A 230 -4.03 4.89 23.13
C GLU A 230 -3.05 3.75 22.85
N GLY A 231 -3.53 2.53 23.10
CA GLY A 231 -2.80 1.30 22.94
C GLY A 231 -2.49 1.03 21.48
N GLY A 232 -1.20 1.13 21.14
CA GLY A 232 -0.63 0.55 19.94
C GLY A 232 0.54 -0.33 20.34
N THR A 233 0.27 -1.58 20.68
CA THR A 233 1.31 -2.62 20.82
C THR A 233 1.95 -2.85 19.45
N ALA A 234 3.02 -2.12 19.16
CA ALA A 234 3.95 -2.50 18.11
C ALA A 234 4.72 -3.75 18.59
N GLU A 235 4.15 -4.92 18.31
CA GLU A 235 4.82 -6.20 18.51
C GLU A 235 6.06 -6.23 17.61
N LYS A 236 7.25 -6.29 18.23
CA LYS A 236 8.52 -6.41 17.51
C LYS A 236 8.51 -7.70 16.70
N GLY A 237 8.52 -7.58 15.37
CA GLY A 237 8.67 -8.69 14.44
C GLY A 237 10.08 -9.29 14.46
N ASP A 238 10.46 -9.94 15.56
CA ASP A 238 11.64 -10.79 15.65
C ASP A 238 11.32 -12.17 15.04
N PHE A 239 11.37 -12.23 13.71
CA PHE A 239 11.11 -13.45 12.93
C PHE A 239 12.40 -14.27 12.67
N GLY A 240 13.52 -13.92 13.29
CA GLY A 240 14.77 -14.67 13.12
C GLY A 240 14.73 -16.02 13.83
N ILE A 241 15.16 -17.09 13.14
CA ILE A 241 15.42 -18.39 13.78
C ILE A 241 16.79 -18.28 14.45
N LYS A 242 16.82 -18.46 15.77
CA LYS A 242 18.01 -18.17 16.59
C LYS A 242 18.93 -19.38 16.57
N HIS A 243 20.19 -19.14 16.21
CA HIS A 243 21.26 -20.04 16.60
C HIS A 243 21.52 -19.90 18.10
N LYS A 244 21.79 -21.03 18.76
CA LYS A 244 22.32 -21.06 20.12
C LYS A 244 23.83 -21.17 20.07
#